data_AF-A0A8R1ICE7-F1
#
_entry.id   AF-A0A8R1ICE7-F1
#
_cell.length_a   1.000
_cell.length_b   1.000
_cell.length_c   1.000
_cell.angle_alpha   90.00
_cell.angle_beta   90.00
_cell.angle_gamma   90.00
#
_symmetry.space_group_name_H-M   'P 1'
#
loop_
_entity.id
_entity.type
_entity.pdbx_description
1 polymer ?
#
loop_
_entity_poly.entity_id
_entity_poly.type
_entity_poly.pdbx_seq_one_letter_code
_entity_poly.pdbx_strand_id
1 'polypeptide(L)'
;MTRVSSYLCPSSCHFHGICVQMGDLFRCECTSGFSGFSCATPTESPVAEVSADVDMGPVASEGFSAVWVFLAIFFFCTTMFFCCYYVRRLYLERRRCSTSTQTGQTVLPDFIC
;
A
#
# COMPACT_ATOMS: atom_id res chain seq x y z
N MET A 1 -29.03 25.31 -16.10
CA MET A 1 -29.65 24.41 -17.11
C MET A 1 -30.94 25.07 -17.58
N THR A 2 -30.94 25.64 -18.79
CA THR A 2 -32.12 26.28 -19.39
C THR A 2 -33.09 25.22 -19.88
N ARG A 3 -34.35 25.28 -19.48
CA ARG A 3 -35.38 24.33 -19.96
C ARG A 3 -35.68 24.62 -21.43
N VAL A 4 -35.42 23.66 -22.30
CA VAL A 4 -35.75 23.71 -23.72
C VAL A 4 -37.22 23.31 -23.91
N SER A 5 -37.88 23.91 -24.89
CA SER A 5 -39.29 23.60 -25.17
C SER A 5 -39.43 22.21 -25.82
N SER A 6 -40.48 21.48 -25.44
CA SER A 6 -40.72 20.06 -25.78
C SER A 6 -40.87 19.74 -27.27
N TYR A 7 -40.93 20.75 -28.14
CA TYR A 7 -40.97 20.58 -29.60
C TYR A 7 -39.59 20.69 -30.27
N LEU A 8 -38.60 21.32 -29.61
CA LEU A 8 -37.20 21.37 -30.07
C LEU A 8 -36.44 20.10 -29.66
N CYS A 9 -36.78 19.58 -28.48
CA CYS A 9 -36.36 18.27 -28.04
C CYS A 9 -37.25 17.23 -28.71
N PRO A 10 -36.70 16.19 -29.35
CA PRO A 10 -37.55 15.12 -29.80
C PRO A 10 -38.18 14.50 -28.55
N SER A 11 -39.52 14.45 -28.51
CA SER A 11 -40.29 13.76 -27.47
C SER A 11 -39.89 12.28 -27.30
N SER A 12 -39.03 11.79 -28.19
CA SER A 12 -38.35 10.53 -28.12
C SER A 12 -37.39 10.36 -26.95
N CYS A 13 -37.03 11.35 -26.11
CA CYS A 13 -36.16 11.04 -24.93
C CYS A 13 -36.84 10.16 -23.85
N HIS A 14 -38.00 9.55 -24.13
CA HIS A 14 -38.73 8.53 -23.34
C HIS A 14 -38.88 8.81 -21.82
N PHE A 15 -38.78 10.06 -21.38
CA PHE A 15 -38.71 10.48 -19.96
C PHE A 15 -37.55 9.86 -19.15
N HIS A 16 -36.63 9.17 -19.82
CA HIS A 16 -35.46 8.51 -19.22
C HIS A 16 -34.18 9.32 -19.45
N GLY A 17 -34.33 10.63 -19.64
CA GLY A 17 -33.23 11.56 -19.82
C GLY A 17 -33.69 13.01 -19.82
N ILE A 18 -32.72 13.91 -19.74
CA ILE A 18 -32.93 15.35 -19.81
C ILE A 18 -32.49 15.82 -21.19
N CYS A 19 -33.34 16.60 -21.86
CA CYS A 19 -32.96 17.19 -23.11
C CYS A 19 -32.13 18.45 -22.88
N VAL A 20 -30.95 18.46 -23.50
CA VAL A 20 -29.95 19.52 -23.37
C VAL A 20 -29.64 20.08 -24.76
N GLN A 21 -29.55 21.42 -24.83
CA GLN A 21 -29.22 22.14 -26.06
C GLN A 21 -27.70 22.38 -26.12
N MET A 22 -27.08 21.96 -27.23
CA MET A 22 -25.67 22.17 -27.54
C MET A 22 -25.55 23.03 -28.80
N GLY A 23 -25.73 24.35 -28.62
CA GLY A 23 -25.76 25.31 -29.73
C GLY A 23 -27.01 25.13 -30.59
N ASP A 24 -26.81 24.83 -31.88
CA ASP A 24 -27.89 24.57 -32.84
C ASP A 24 -28.38 23.11 -32.82
N LEU A 25 -27.75 22.24 -32.03
CA LEU A 25 -28.11 20.83 -31.90
C LEU A 25 -28.75 20.51 -30.54
N PHE A 26 -29.57 19.47 -30.50
CA PHE A 26 -30.20 18.94 -29.29
C PHE A 26 -29.75 17.51 -29.05
N ARG A 27 -29.52 17.15 -27.79
CA ARG A 27 -29.17 15.79 -27.38
C ARG A 27 -29.95 15.38 -26.14
N CYS A 28 -30.35 14.11 -26.06
CA CYS A 28 -30.85 13.52 -24.83
C CYS A 28 -29.66 13.09 -23.96
N GLU A 29 -29.59 13.61 -22.73
CA GLU A 29 -28.70 13.13 -21.69
C GLU A 29 -29.46 12.08 -20.87
N CYS A 30 -29.17 10.81 -21.13
CA CYS A 30 -29.90 9.69 -20.52
C CYS A 30 -29.52 9.51 -19.06
N THR A 31 -30.52 9.19 -18.24
CA THR A 31 -30.32 8.79 -16.84
C THR A 31 -29.57 7.45 -16.80
N SER A 32 -28.84 7.20 -15.71
CA SER A 32 -28.16 5.93 -15.48
C SER A 32 -29.10 4.75 -15.68
N GLY A 33 -28.67 3.75 -16.45
CA GLY A 33 -29.49 2.58 -16.79
C GLY A 33 -30.26 2.71 -18.11
N PHE A 34 -30.13 3.81 -18.85
CA PHE A 34 -30.72 3.99 -20.18
C PHE A 34 -29.69 4.52 -21.18
N SER A 35 -29.80 4.09 -22.44
CA SER A 35 -28.88 4.45 -23.52
C SER A 35 -29.62 4.64 -24.85
N GLY A 36 -28.86 4.95 -25.89
CA GLY A 36 -29.37 5.27 -27.21
C GLY A 36 -29.64 6.76 -27.41
N PHE A 37 -29.87 7.17 -28.66
CA PHE A 37 -30.13 8.57 -29.01
C PHE A 37 -31.36 9.15 -28.30
N SER A 38 -32.31 8.28 -27.98
CA SER A 38 -33.62 8.56 -27.40
C SER A 38 -33.77 8.04 -25.96
N CYS A 39 -32.72 7.51 -25.33
CA CYS A 39 -32.84 6.85 -24.01
C CYS A 39 -33.90 5.74 -23.98
N ALA A 40 -34.20 5.15 -25.15
CA ALA A 40 -35.23 4.12 -25.31
C ALA A 40 -34.74 2.72 -24.92
N THR A 41 -33.42 2.50 -24.96
CA THR A 41 -32.84 1.20 -24.65
C THR A 41 -32.42 1.17 -23.19
N PRO A 42 -33.01 0.31 -22.34
CA PRO A 42 -32.47 0.08 -21.01
C PRO A 42 -31.06 -0.50 -21.18
N THR A 43 -30.10 0.18 -20.58
CA THR A 43 -28.79 -0.39 -20.37
C THR A 43 -28.94 -1.24 -19.12
N GLU A 44 -29.22 -2.54 -19.32
CA GLU A 44 -29.20 -3.60 -18.32
C GLU A 44 -27.76 -3.76 -17.76
N SER A 45 -27.14 -2.66 -17.31
CA SER A 45 -25.84 -2.70 -16.68
C SER A 45 -26.11 -2.74 -15.19
N PRO A 46 -25.62 -3.76 -14.46
CA PRO A 46 -25.69 -3.75 -13.01
C PRO A 46 -25.05 -2.44 -12.55
N VAL A 47 -25.80 -1.73 -11.72
CA VAL A 47 -25.43 -0.50 -11.04
C VAL A 47 -23.93 -0.52 -10.73
N ALA A 48 -23.14 0.31 -11.41
CA ALA A 48 -21.80 0.67 -10.98
C ALA A 48 -21.90 1.67 -9.81
N GLU A 49 -22.63 1.25 -8.79
CA GLU A 49 -22.39 1.57 -7.39
C GLU A 49 -22.01 0.25 -6.72
N VAL A 50 -20.96 -0.40 -7.23
CA VAL A 50 -20.16 -1.30 -6.42
C VAL A 50 -18.81 -0.64 -6.24
N SER A 51 -18.82 0.46 -5.49
CA SER A 51 -17.69 0.80 -4.63
C SER A 51 -17.76 -0.10 -3.40
N ALA A 52 -17.42 -1.37 -3.61
CA ALA A 52 -17.00 -2.35 -2.61
C ALA A 52 -16.44 -3.55 -3.38
N ASP A 53 -15.17 -3.42 -3.78
CA ASP A 53 -14.18 -4.49 -3.68
C ASP A 53 -14.69 -5.94 -3.84
N VAL A 54 -14.76 -6.43 -5.08
CA VAL A 54 -14.66 -7.88 -5.36
C VAL A 54 -13.68 -8.11 -6.50
N ASP A 55 -12.43 -7.69 -6.27
CA ASP A 55 -11.26 -8.24 -6.93
C ASP A 55 -10.74 -9.40 -6.05
N MET A 56 -11.23 -10.62 -6.28
CA MET A 56 -10.50 -11.83 -5.89
C MET A 56 -9.73 -12.37 -7.09
N GLY A 57 -8.77 -11.58 -7.57
CA GLY A 57 -7.58 -12.14 -8.20
C GLY A 57 -6.79 -12.99 -7.18
N PRO A 58 -5.90 -13.89 -7.61
CA PRO A 58 -5.03 -14.62 -6.69
C PRO A 58 -4.01 -13.62 -6.12
N VAL A 59 -4.35 -13.02 -4.99
CA VAL A 59 -3.38 -12.28 -4.18
C VAL A 59 -2.47 -13.33 -3.54
N ALA A 60 -1.36 -13.63 -4.22
CA ALA A 60 -0.15 -14.04 -3.53
C ALA A 60 0.47 -12.77 -2.90
N SER A 61 -0.28 -12.11 -2.01
CA SER A 61 0.33 -11.19 -1.06
C SER A 61 0.76 -12.05 0.10
N GLU A 62 1.99 -12.55 0.03
CA GLU A 62 2.77 -12.76 1.24
C GLU A 62 2.91 -11.38 1.88
N GLY A 63 1.88 -10.96 2.60
CA GLY A 63 1.99 -9.85 3.53
C GLY A 63 3.13 -10.26 4.43
N PHE A 64 4.30 -9.64 4.24
CA PHE A 64 5.41 -9.79 5.15
C PHE A 64 4.90 -9.31 6.49
N SER A 65 4.37 -10.27 7.26
CA SER A 65 3.67 -10.03 8.51
C SER A 65 4.54 -9.09 9.31
N ALA A 66 3.96 -8.03 9.88
CA ALA A 66 4.70 -7.13 10.76
C ALA A 66 5.50 -7.93 11.81
N VAL A 67 5.00 -9.12 12.18
CA VAL A 67 5.70 -10.14 12.98
C VAL A 67 7.08 -10.50 12.43
N TRP A 68 7.25 -10.80 11.13
CA TRP A 68 8.56 -11.09 10.54
C TRP A 68 9.51 -9.90 10.60
N VAL A 69 9.00 -8.68 10.43
CA VAL A 69 9.79 -7.45 10.57
C VAL A 69 10.24 -7.26 12.01
N PHE A 70 9.34 -7.45 12.99
CA PHE A 70 9.68 -7.39 14.41
C PHE A 70 10.69 -8.48 14.81
N LEU A 71 10.53 -9.70 14.31
CA LEU A 71 11.48 -10.80 14.56
C LEU A 71 12.85 -10.52 13.96
N ALA A 72 12.91 -9.99 12.73
CA ALA A 72 14.17 -9.61 12.10
C ALA A 72 14.86 -8.49 12.90
N ILE A 73 14.15 -7.42 13.26
CA ILE A 73 14.71 -6.31 14.05
C ILE A 73 15.21 -6.80 15.40
N PHE A 74 14.44 -7.64 16.10
CA PHE A 74 14.85 -8.20 17.39
C PHE A 74 16.11 -9.07 17.24
N PHE A 75 16.17 -9.91 16.20
CA PHE A 75 17.34 -10.74 15.93
C PHE A 75 18.58 -9.90 15.60
N PHE A 76 18.46 -8.86 14.78
CA PHE A 76 19.57 -7.95 14.50
C PHE A 76 20.03 -7.20 15.74
N CYS A 77 19.11 -6.62 16.53
CA CYS A 77 19.45 -5.90 17.76
C CYS A 77 20.13 -6.80 18.79
N THR A 78 19.63 -8.02 19.00
CA THR A 78 20.25 -8.98 19.92
C THR A 78 21.62 -9.39 19.44
N THR A 79 21.76 -9.75 18.15
CA THR A 79 23.07 -10.11 17.56
C THR A 79 24.07 -8.98 17.70
N MET A 80 23.68 -7.74 17.39
CA MET A 80 24.56 -6.57 17.49
C MET A 80 24.96 -6.28 18.94
N PHE A 81 24.01 -6.36 19.88
CA PHE A 81 24.29 -6.20 21.30
C PHE A 81 25.23 -7.29 21.82
N PHE A 82 24.97 -8.56 21.49
CA PHE A 82 25.84 -9.67 21.83
C PHE A 82 27.23 -9.49 21.21
N CYS A 83 27.34 -9.14 19.93
CA CYS A 83 28.62 -8.86 19.28
C CYS A 83 29.38 -7.73 19.98
N CYS A 84 28.73 -6.60 20.29
CA CYS A 84 29.36 -5.53 21.04
C CYS A 84 29.79 -5.96 22.45
N TYR A 85 28.95 -6.72 23.14
CA TYR A 85 29.25 -7.25 24.46
C TYR A 85 30.44 -8.22 24.42
N TYR A 86 30.45 -9.16 23.48
CA TYR A 86 31.53 -10.13 23.28
C TYR A 86 32.83 -9.44 22.84
N VAL A 87 32.79 -8.52 21.89
CA VAL A 87 33.97 -7.77 21.46
C VAL A 87 34.49 -6.89 22.60
N ARG A 88 33.61 -6.23 23.36
CA ARG A 88 34.01 -5.47 24.55
C ARG A 88 34.67 -6.38 25.59
N ARG A 89 34.14 -7.58 25.80
CA ARG A 89 34.73 -8.57 26.70
C ARG A 89 36.11 -9.00 26.22
N LEU A 90 36.26 -9.36 24.94
CA LEU A 90 37.55 -9.70 24.34
C LEU A 90 38.53 -8.53 24.39
N TYR A 91 38.04 -7.31 24.19
CA TYR A 91 38.84 -6.10 24.27
C TYR A 91 39.31 -5.84 25.71
N LEU A 92 38.47 -6.10 26.72
CA LEU A 92 38.85 -6.05 28.13
C LEU A 92 39.88 -7.14 28.48
N GLU A 93 39.72 -8.35 27.95
CA GLU A 93 40.73 -9.42 28.13
C GLU A 93 42.06 -9.07 27.44
N ARG A 94 42.02 -8.53 26.24
CA ARG A 94 43.23 -8.08 25.52
C ARG A 94 43.90 -6.90 26.22
N ARG A 95 43.12 -5.96 26.77
CA ARG A 95 43.64 -4.86 27.61
C ARG A 95 44.27 -5.39 28.89
N ARG A 96 43.71 -6.44 29.52
CA ARG A 96 44.34 -7.10 30.68
C ARG A 96 45.76 -7.59 30.36
N CYS A 97 45.99 -8.06 29.14
CA CYS A 97 47.33 -8.49 28.71
C CYS A 97 48.29 -7.30 28.47
N SER A 98 47.83 -6.18 27.90
CA SER A 98 48.67 -4.98 27.73
C SER A 98 49.09 -4.33 29.06
N THR A 99 48.26 -4.40 30.11
CA THR A 99 48.64 -3.91 31.45
C THR A 99 49.63 -4.87 32.14
N SER A 100 49.63 -6.15 31.78
CA SER A 100 50.61 -7.13 32.29
C SER A 100 52.02 -6.91 31.76
N THR A 101 52.19 -6.31 30.57
CA THR A 101 53.51 -6.11 29.96
C THR A 101 54.32 -4.97 30.59
N GLN A 102 53.69 -4.08 31.38
CA GLN A 102 54.38 -2.95 32.01
C GLN A 102 54.78 -3.18 33.48
N THR A 103 54.16 -4.14 34.17
CA THR A 103 54.67 -4.67 35.44
C THR A 103 55.51 -5.90 35.16
N GLY A 104 56.70 -5.69 34.62
CA GLY A 104 57.76 -6.68 34.73
C GLY A 104 58.10 -6.84 36.21
N GLN A 105 57.56 -7.89 36.85
CA GLN A 105 58.29 -8.73 37.80
C GLN A 105 57.47 -9.96 38.20
N THR A 106 58.08 -11.12 37.92
CA THR A 106 57.95 -12.44 38.55
C THR A 106 56.78 -13.38 38.19
N VAL A 107 57.12 -14.36 37.31
CA VAL A 107 56.81 -15.81 37.33
C VAL A 107 55.34 -16.29 37.26
N LEU A 108 54.91 -16.76 36.07
CA LEU A 108 54.36 -18.13 35.84
C LEU A 108 54.10 -18.37 34.34
N PRO A 109 54.35 -19.57 33.77
CA PRO A 109 54.23 -19.82 32.33
C PRO A 109 52.92 -20.53 32.00
N ASP A 110 51.75 -19.87 31.97
CA ASP A 110 50.50 -20.53 31.55
C ASP A 110 49.35 -19.58 31.13
N PHE A 111 49.67 -18.41 30.56
CA PHE A 111 48.63 -17.55 29.97
C PHE A 111 48.88 -17.31 28.49
N ILE A 112 48.27 -18.21 27.70
CA ILE A 112 48.00 -18.06 26.27
C ILE A 112 47.22 -16.73 26.08
N CYS A 113 47.69 -15.90 25.15
CA CYS A 113 46.87 -14.88 24.49
C CYS A 113 45.87 -15.53 23.54
#